data_AF-A0A1L9C8C2-F1
#
_entry.id   AF-A0A1L9C8C2-F1
#
_cell.length_a   1.000
_cell.length_b   1.000
_cell.length_c   1.000
_cell.angle_alpha   90.00
_cell.angle_beta   90.00
_cell.angle_gamma   90.00
#
_symmetry.space_group_name_H-M   'P 1'
#
loop_
_entity.id
_entity.type
_entity.pdbx_description
1 polymer ?
#
loop_
_entity_poly.entity_id
_entity_poly.type
_entity_poly.pdbx_seq_one_letter_code
_entity_poly.pdbx_strand_id
1 'polypeptide(L)'
;MTRTAGVPSLRRVLTVTPVLIVSLFVLLLAAQAFSETRRFSDIIALARIADEDNGLSPDLLTKTVEGLQPVIAEKICRSDIIKAGMRLVLADIDAHAGDASPEADAMRLGFAETYMRHALSCLPANGDAWLRLAMVRSLRNASAMEIAVLTNFSQLYGPADANLIRGRFVIWQQFTKGALPQAEAAREADTAIVCGRQGEILRWSLRHVCSPELRTGMQSAKPRP
;
A
#
# COMPACT_ATOMS: atom_id res chain seq x y z
N MET A 1 19.27 70.33 17.96
CA MET A 1 18.96 69.23 18.91
C MET A 1 17.96 68.29 18.27
N THR A 2 18.44 67.19 17.73
CA THR A 2 17.66 66.13 17.07
C THR A 2 17.10 65.16 18.11
N ARG A 3 15.77 65.00 18.17
CA ARG A 3 15.12 63.97 18.99
C ARG A 3 14.29 63.07 18.09
N THR A 4 14.93 62.06 17.51
CA THR A 4 14.30 60.93 16.82
C THR A 4 13.65 60.03 17.86
N ALA A 5 12.38 60.29 18.18
CA ALA A 5 11.54 59.41 18.98
C ALA A 5 10.43 58.87 18.07
N GLY A 6 10.58 57.63 17.59
CA GLY A 6 9.56 57.02 16.73
C GLY A 6 9.87 55.59 16.24
N VAL A 7 11.13 55.16 16.35
CA VAL A 7 11.60 53.89 15.78
C VAL A 7 11.29 52.60 16.59
N PRO A 8 11.02 52.58 17.92
CA PRO A 8 10.84 51.30 18.62
C PRO A 8 9.47 50.64 18.39
N SER A 9 8.44 51.42 18.04
CA SER A 9 7.08 50.94 17.76
C SER A 9 7.01 50.21 16.41
N LEU A 10 7.51 50.85 15.34
CA LEU A 10 7.44 50.32 13.99
C LEU A 10 8.20 48.99 13.85
N ARG A 11 9.38 48.89 14.49
CA ARG A 11 10.22 47.67 14.47
C ARG A 11 9.59 46.51 15.25
N ARG A 12 8.85 46.79 16.34
CA ARG A 12 8.06 45.78 17.07
C ARG A 12 6.86 45.31 16.26
N VAL A 13 6.15 46.22 15.59
CA VAL A 13 5.01 45.84 14.74
C VAL A 13 5.50 44.98 13.58
N LEU A 14 6.61 45.36 12.93
CA LEU A 14 7.23 44.60 11.84
C LEU A 14 7.73 43.20 12.24
N THR A 15 8.05 42.95 13.52
CA THR A 15 8.49 41.63 13.98
C THR A 15 7.38 40.80 14.63
N VAL A 16 6.45 41.43 15.36
CA VAL A 16 5.37 40.73 16.07
C VAL A 16 4.27 40.29 15.11
N THR A 17 3.91 41.13 14.13
CA THR A 17 2.87 40.79 13.15
C THR A 17 3.19 39.53 12.33
N PRO A 18 4.38 39.35 11.74
CA PRO A 18 4.68 38.12 11.01
C PRO A 18 4.74 36.90 11.94
N VAL A 19 5.21 37.05 13.19
CA VAL A 19 5.19 35.95 14.18
C VAL A 19 3.75 35.52 14.47
N LEU A 20 2.83 36.47 14.70
CA LEU A 20 1.42 36.16 14.92
C LEU A 20 0.77 35.52 13.68
N ILE A 21 1.09 35.99 12.48
CA ILE A 21 0.60 35.38 11.24
C ILE A 21 1.10 33.93 11.11
N VAL A 22 2.38 33.68 11.35
CA VAL A 22 2.96 32.33 11.31
C VAL A 22 2.33 31.45 12.39
N SER A 23 2.20 31.94 13.63
CA SER A 23 1.55 31.19 14.72
C SER A 23 0.09 30.85 14.39
N LEU A 24 -0.67 31.80 13.83
CA LEU A 24 -2.05 31.57 13.42
C LEU A 24 -2.13 30.57 12.26
N PHE A 25 -1.24 30.67 11.28
CA PHE A 25 -1.17 29.74 10.16
C PHE A 25 -0.87 28.30 10.62
N VAL A 26 0.10 28.14 11.54
CA VAL A 26 0.41 26.84 12.14
C VAL A 26 -0.79 26.30 12.94
N LEU A 27 -1.49 27.13 13.70
CA LEU A 27 -2.71 26.74 14.41
C LEU A 27 -3.82 26.27 13.46
N LEU A 28 -4.01 26.96 12.33
CA LEU A 28 -4.99 26.58 11.31
C LEU A 28 -4.64 25.23 10.67
N LEU A 29 -3.37 25.01 10.30
CA LEU A 29 -2.92 23.73 9.78
C LEU A 29 -3.08 22.60 10.81
N ALA A 30 -2.76 22.87 12.08
CA ALA A 30 -2.95 21.90 13.16
C ALA A 30 -4.44 21.56 13.37
N ALA A 31 -5.33 22.55 13.31
CA ALA A 31 -6.77 22.34 13.43
C ALA A 31 -7.33 21.50 12.27
N GLN A 32 -6.89 21.77 11.04
CA GLN A 32 -7.25 20.97 9.86
C GLN A 32 -6.76 19.53 10.00
N ALA A 33 -5.47 19.33 10.31
CA ALA A 33 -4.89 18.01 10.53
C ALA A 33 -5.61 17.23 11.66
N PHE A 34 -6.01 17.92 12.72
CA PHE A 34 -6.77 17.34 13.81
C PHE A 34 -8.21 16.97 13.42
N SER A 35 -8.89 17.80 12.62
CA SER A 35 -10.22 17.49 12.10
C SER A 35 -10.23 16.26 11.19
N GLU A 36 -9.25 16.14 10.29
CA GLU A 36 -9.11 14.96 9.43
C GLU A 36 -8.78 13.70 10.25
N THR A 37 -7.93 13.85 11.27
CA THR A 37 -7.56 12.74 12.15
C THR A 37 -8.77 12.21 12.92
N ARG A 38 -9.68 13.08 13.37
CA ARG A 38 -10.93 12.64 14.01
C ARG A 38 -11.91 12.01 13.03
N ARG A 39 -11.99 12.53 11.80
CA ARG A 39 -12.92 12.01 10.79
C ARG A 39 -12.56 10.60 10.33
N PHE A 40 -11.27 10.27 10.30
CA PHE A 40 -10.76 9.01 9.78
C PHE A 40 -10.07 8.13 10.83
N SER A 41 -10.17 8.47 12.12
CA SER A 41 -9.64 7.63 13.21
C SER A 41 -10.23 6.24 13.20
N ASP A 42 -11.53 6.15 12.91
CA ASP A 42 -12.28 4.90 12.95
C ASP A 42 -11.80 3.97 11.84
N ILE A 43 -11.50 4.49 10.64
CA ILE A 43 -10.90 3.71 9.54
C ILE A 43 -9.58 3.08 9.97
N ILE A 44 -8.71 3.86 10.62
CA ILE A 44 -7.39 3.36 11.04
C ILE A 44 -7.54 2.33 12.17
N ALA A 45 -8.46 2.55 13.10
CA ALA A 45 -8.72 1.63 14.20
C ALA A 45 -9.34 0.31 13.70
N LEU A 46 -10.37 0.40 12.85
CA LEU A 46 -11.05 -0.75 12.27
C LEU A 46 -10.15 -1.54 11.33
N ALA A 47 -9.27 -0.87 10.57
CA ALA A 47 -8.28 -1.55 9.74
C ALA A 47 -7.29 -2.41 10.56
N ARG A 48 -6.99 -2.04 11.81
CA ARG A 48 -6.17 -2.87 12.69
C ARG A 48 -6.93 -4.09 13.19
N ILE A 49 -8.21 -3.92 13.52
CA ILE A 49 -9.07 -5.02 13.98
C ILE A 49 -9.33 -6.01 12.83
N ALA A 50 -9.45 -5.52 11.60
CA ALA A 50 -9.62 -6.36 10.42
C ALA A 50 -8.43 -7.32 10.18
N ASP A 51 -7.23 -7.01 10.69
CA ASP A 51 -6.03 -7.86 10.59
C ASP A 51 -5.99 -8.95 11.70
N GLU A 52 -6.90 -8.94 12.69
CA GLU A 52 -6.94 -9.91 13.80
C GLU A 52 -7.71 -11.19 13.42
N ASP A 53 -7.41 -12.33 14.08
CA ASP A 53 -7.98 -13.65 13.75
C ASP A 53 -9.52 -13.72 13.81
N ASN A 54 -10.16 -12.85 14.60
CA ASN A 54 -11.63 -12.75 14.68
C ASN A 54 -12.23 -11.64 13.81
N GLY A 55 -11.37 -10.84 13.17
CA GLY A 55 -11.70 -9.82 12.17
C GLY A 55 -12.85 -8.86 12.54
N LEU A 56 -13.38 -8.21 11.51
CA LEU A 56 -14.65 -7.51 11.57
C LEU A 56 -15.75 -8.40 11.00
N SER A 57 -16.98 -8.29 11.52
CA SER A 57 -18.10 -8.97 10.88
C SER A 57 -18.33 -8.41 9.47
N PRO A 58 -18.79 -9.23 8.49
CA PRO A 58 -18.99 -8.77 7.11
C PRO A 58 -19.88 -7.53 7.00
N ASP A 59 -20.93 -7.44 7.83
CA ASP A 59 -21.82 -6.27 7.88
C ASP A 59 -21.13 -4.99 8.36
N LEU A 60 -20.28 -5.09 9.39
CA LEU A 60 -19.51 -3.94 9.89
C LEU A 60 -18.45 -3.53 8.87
N LEU A 61 -17.86 -4.50 8.18
CA LEU A 61 -16.84 -4.27 7.18
C LEU A 61 -17.40 -3.55 5.96
N THR A 62 -18.56 -4.00 5.45
CA THR A 62 -19.29 -3.33 4.35
C THR A 62 -19.55 -1.86 4.69
N LYS A 63 -20.12 -1.58 5.87
CA LYS A 63 -20.38 -0.20 6.34
C LYS A 63 -19.09 0.63 6.45
N THR A 64 -18.01 0.01 6.89
CA THR A 64 -16.72 0.69 7.04
C THR A 64 -16.12 1.03 5.68
N VAL A 65 -16.24 0.11 4.70
CA VAL A 65 -15.78 0.32 3.33
C VAL A 65 -16.61 1.38 2.60
N GLU A 66 -17.93 1.45 2.82
CA GLU A 66 -18.76 2.56 2.32
C GLU A 66 -18.26 3.93 2.82
N GLY A 67 -17.76 3.98 4.06
CA GLY A 67 -17.13 5.14 4.67
C GLY A 67 -15.82 5.60 4.00
N LEU A 68 -15.28 4.83 3.05
CA LEU A 68 -14.08 5.20 2.28
C LEU A 68 -14.37 6.08 1.05
N GLN A 69 -15.62 6.22 0.63
CA GLN A 69 -15.99 7.08 -0.52
C GLN A 69 -15.43 8.52 -0.43
N PRO A 70 -15.52 9.22 0.72
CA PRO A 70 -14.94 10.55 0.86
C PRO A 70 -13.43 10.60 0.68
N VAL A 71 -12.70 9.52 1.03
CA VAL A 71 -11.24 9.45 0.85
C VAL A 71 -10.86 9.63 -0.62
N ILE A 72 -11.63 8.99 -1.51
CA ILE A 72 -11.44 9.09 -2.97
C ILE A 72 -11.97 10.43 -3.48
N ALA A 73 -13.21 10.79 -3.12
CA ALA A 73 -13.89 11.97 -3.64
C ALA A 73 -13.16 13.29 -3.30
N GLU A 74 -12.62 13.37 -2.08
CA GLU A 74 -11.87 14.53 -1.58
C GLU A 74 -10.37 14.43 -1.88
N LYS A 75 -9.93 13.38 -2.59
CA LYS A 75 -8.51 13.14 -2.96
C LYS A 75 -7.56 13.15 -1.76
N ILE A 76 -7.99 12.57 -0.64
CA ILE A 76 -7.18 12.48 0.57
C ILE A 76 -5.99 11.56 0.31
N CYS A 77 -4.76 12.05 0.52
CA CYS A 77 -3.52 11.30 0.28
C CYS A 77 -2.67 11.04 1.53
N ARG A 78 -3.29 11.08 2.72
CA ARG A 78 -2.59 10.73 3.97
C ARG A 78 -2.25 9.22 3.97
N SER A 79 -0.97 8.91 4.05
CA SER A 79 -0.43 7.54 3.82
C SER A 79 -1.03 6.48 4.75
N ASP A 80 -1.25 6.81 6.02
CA ASP A 80 -1.88 5.92 7.00
C ASP A 80 -3.35 5.65 6.70
N ILE A 81 -4.12 6.67 6.28
CA ILE A 81 -5.53 6.52 5.86
C ILE A 81 -5.62 5.65 4.60
N ILE A 82 -4.78 5.93 3.60
CA ILE A 82 -4.75 5.15 2.36
C ILE A 82 -4.43 3.68 2.63
N LYS A 83 -3.38 3.40 3.42
CA LYS A 83 -3.01 2.02 3.75
C LYS A 83 -4.07 1.32 4.58
N ALA A 84 -4.71 2.02 5.53
CA ALA A 84 -5.80 1.47 6.32
C ALA A 84 -7.01 1.13 5.44
N GLY A 85 -7.42 2.01 4.54
CA GLY A 85 -8.53 1.74 3.62
C GLY A 85 -8.22 0.63 2.62
N MET A 86 -6.98 0.52 2.14
CA MET A 86 -6.57 -0.63 1.31
C MET A 86 -6.79 -1.96 2.04
N ARG A 87 -6.43 -2.05 3.32
CA ARG A 87 -6.63 -3.26 4.13
C ARG A 87 -8.11 -3.58 4.30
N LEU A 88 -8.93 -2.59 4.65
CA LEU A 88 -10.38 -2.76 4.81
C LEU A 88 -11.05 -3.23 3.52
N VAL A 89 -10.68 -2.64 2.38
CA VAL A 89 -11.18 -3.04 1.06
C VAL A 89 -10.84 -4.49 0.74
N LEU A 90 -9.62 -4.94 1.07
CA LEU A 90 -9.21 -6.32 0.82
C LEU A 90 -9.87 -7.30 1.78
N ALA A 91 -9.98 -6.92 3.05
CA ALA A 91 -10.73 -7.69 4.04
C ALA A 91 -12.20 -7.86 3.62
N ASP A 92 -12.80 -6.84 3.01
CA ASP A 92 -14.19 -6.90 2.52
C ASP A 92 -14.35 -7.89 1.36
N ILE A 93 -13.37 -7.94 0.46
CA ILE A 93 -13.32 -8.97 -0.59
C ILE A 93 -13.20 -10.36 0.03
N ASP A 94 -12.28 -10.54 0.99
CA ASP A 94 -12.02 -11.84 1.61
C ASP A 94 -13.22 -12.33 2.44
N ALA A 95 -13.90 -11.43 3.16
CA ALA A 95 -15.07 -11.73 3.98
C ALA A 95 -16.30 -12.18 3.18
N HIS A 96 -16.35 -11.79 1.89
CA HIS A 96 -17.45 -12.11 0.97
C HIS A 96 -17.00 -13.07 -0.15
N ALA A 97 -15.82 -13.68 -0.01
CA ALA A 97 -15.31 -14.62 -1.00
C ALA A 97 -16.22 -15.86 -1.09
N GLY A 98 -16.84 -16.08 -2.25
CA GLY A 98 -17.75 -17.20 -2.48
C GLY A 98 -19.22 -16.90 -2.20
N ASP A 99 -19.59 -15.63 -1.97
CA ASP A 99 -20.97 -15.18 -2.02
C ASP A 99 -21.63 -15.54 -3.36
N ALA A 100 -22.93 -15.86 -3.33
CA ALA A 100 -23.66 -16.30 -4.52
C ALA A 100 -24.10 -15.16 -5.46
N SER A 101 -23.80 -13.89 -5.15
CA SER A 101 -24.29 -12.71 -5.89
C SER A 101 -23.21 -12.12 -6.81
N PRO A 102 -23.24 -12.41 -8.14
CA PRO A 102 -22.20 -11.93 -9.06
C PRO A 102 -22.19 -10.41 -9.20
N GLU A 103 -23.34 -9.76 -9.04
CA GLU A 103 -23.46 -8.30 -9.10
C GLU A 103 -22.80 -7.62 -7.90
N ALA A 104 -23.01 -8.16 -6.70
CA ALA A 104 -22.37 -7.64 -5.49
C ALA A 104 -20.84 -7.81 -5.56
N ASP A 105 -20.37 -8.96 -6.03
CA ASP A 105 -18.94 -9.21 -6.23
C ASP A 105 -18.32 -8.26 -7.26
N ALA A 106 -19.00 -8.03 -8.38
CA ALA A 106 -18.55 -7.08 -9.39
C ALA A 106 -18.47 -5.64 -8.83
N MET A 107 -19.44 -5.23 -8.01
CA MET A 107 -19.44 -3.93 -7.34
C MET A 107 -18.29 -3.80 -6.34
N ARG A 108 -18.07 -4.81 -5.48
CA ARG A 108 -16.95 -4.83 -4.52
C ARG A 108 -15.59 -4.76 -5.21
N LEU A 109 -15.37 -5.59 -6.23
CA LEU A 109 -14.13 -5.57 -7.02
C LEU A 109 -13.95 -4.26 -7.78
N GLY A 110 -15.03 -3.66 -8.29
CA GLY A 110 -15.00 -2.35 -8.94
C GLY A 110 -14.62 -1.21 -7.99
N PHE A 111 -15.19 -1.21 -6.77
CA PHE A 111 -14.81 -0.27 -5.73
C PHE A 111 -13.35 -0.46 -5.31
N ALA A 112 -12.93 -1.71 -5.08
CA ALA A 112 -11.58 -2.04 -4.70
C ALA A 112 -10.55 -1.55 -5.71
N GLU A 113 -10.79 -1.79 -7.00
CA GLU A 113 -9.94 -1.26 -8.06
C GLU A 113 -9.85 0.27 -8.02
N THR A 114 -10.99 0.94 -7.87
CA THR A 114 -11.06 2.40 -7.80
C THR A 114 -10.23 2.93 -6.63
N TYR A 115 -10.35 2.29 -5.47
CA TYR A 115 -9.59 2.63 -4.28
C TYR A 115 -8.08 2.39 -4.48
N MET A 116 -7.68 1.26 -5.05
CA MET A 116 -6.27 0.95 -5.31
C MET A 116 -5.64 1.92 -6.33
N ARG A 117 -6.39 2.35 -7.35
CA ARG A 117 -5.94 3.39 -8.29
C ARG A 117 -5.77 4.74 -7.62
N HIS A 118 -6.69 5.11 -6.71
CA HIS A 118 -6.54 6.31 -5.87
C HIS A 118 -5.29 6.20 -4.98
N ALA A 119 -5.10 5.06 -4.32
CA ALA A 119 -3.92 4.79 -3.50
C ALA A 119 -2.61 4.96 -4.29
N LEU A 120 -2.55 4.45 -5.53
CA LEU A 120 -1.39 4.61 -6.42
C LEU A 120 -1.18 6.06 -6.90
N SER A 121 -2.25 6.84 -7.04
CA SER A 121 -2.13 8.27 -7.34
C SER A 121 -1.48 9.05 -6.19
N CYS A 122 -1.71 8.62 -4.95
CA CYS A 122 -1.11 9.22 -3.75
C CYS A 122 0.28 8.63 -3.43
N LEU A 123 0.47 7.32 -3.65
CA LEU A 123 1.64 6.54 -3.26
C LEU A 123 2.18 5.71 -4.45
N PRO A 124 2.69 6.36 -5.52
CA PRO A 124 3.08 5.66 -6.75
C PRO A 124 4.28 4.71 -6.58
N ALA A 125 5.12 4.95 -5.58
CA ALA A 125 6.27 4.11 -5.26
C ALA A 125 5.97 3.10 -4.13
N ASN A 126 4.72 2.66 -4.00
CA ASN A 126 4.31 1.67 -2.99
C ASN A 126 4.09 0.29 -3.63
N GLY A 127 5.00 -0.65 -3.37
CA GLY A 127 4.94 -2.00 -3.95
C GLY A 127 3.74 -2.84 -3.51
N ASP A 128 3.14 -2.57 -2.33
CA ASP A 128 1.93 -3.24 -1.86
C ASP A 128 0.71 -2.78 -2.70
N ALA A 129 0.53 -1.48 -2.91
CA ALA A 129 -0.56 -0.95 -3.72
C ALA A 129 -0.56 -1.52 -5.15
N TRP A 130 0.60 -1.64 -5.78
CA TRP A 130 0.75 -2.29 -7.09
C TRP A 130 0.37 -3.78 -7.05
N LEU A 131 0.79 -4.50 -6.02
CA LEU A 131 0.47 -5.92 -5.87
C LEU A 131 -1.02 -6.15 -5.64
N ARG A 132 -1.63 -5.38 -4.74
CA ARG A 132 -3.05 -5.49 -4.42
C ARG A 132 -3.92 -5.13 -5.62
N LEU A 133 -3.53 -4.13 -6.42
CA LEU A 133 -4.19 -3.86 -7.69
C LEU A 133 -4.07 -5.04 -8.66
N ALA A 134 -2.90 -5.68 -8.75
CA ALA A 134 -2.72 -6.89 -9.57
C ALA A 134 -3.67 -8.01 -9.12
N MET A 135 -3.79 -8.26 -7.81
CA MET A 135 -4.71 -9.26 -7.26
C MET A 135 -6.17 -8.96 -7.63
N VAL A 136 -6.64 -7.73 -7.40
CA VAL A 136 -8.01 -7.31 -7.73
C VAL A 136 -8.26 -7.45 -9.24
N ARG A 137 -7.32 -7.02 -10.08
CA ARG A 137 -7.43 -7.16 -11.53
C ARG A 137 -7.44 -8.63 -11.97
N SER A 138 -6.69 -9.52 -11.30
CA SER A 138 -6.72 -10.96 -11.56
C SER A 138 -8.11 -11.55 -11.29
N LEU A 139 -8.73 -11.19 -10.16
CA LEU A 139 -10.11 -11.59 -9.83
C LEU A 139 -11.14 -11.07 -10.84
N ARG A 140 -10.84 -9.96 -11.51
CA ARG A 140 -11.65 -9.40 -12.61
C ARG A 140 -11.29 -9.96 -13.99
N ASN A 141 -10.52 -11.05 -14.07
CA ASN A 141 -10.07 -11.68 -15.31
C ASN A 141 -9.26 -10.74 -16.23
N ALA A 142 -8.42 -9.87 -15.65
CA ALA A 142 -7.50 -9.04 -16.43
C ALA A 142 -6.49 -9.89 -17.22
N SER A 143 -5.95 -9.31 -18.30
CA SER A 143 -4.99 -10.01 -19.15
C SER A 143 -3.69 -10.35 -18.40
N ALA A 144 -3.06 -11.45 -18.78
CA ALA A 144 -1.75 -11.87 -18.26
C ALA A 144 -0.71 -10.73 -18.36
N MET A 145 -0.70 -10.00 -19.48
CA MET A 145 0.19 -8.83 -19.68
C MET A 145 -0.03 -7.75 -18.62
N GLU A 146 -1.28 -7.41 -18.32
CA GLU A 146 -1.60 -6.39 -17.32
C GLU A 146 -1.12 -6.82 -15.92
N ILE A 147 -1.35 -8.08 -15.57
CA ILE A 147 -0.87 -8.64 -14.30
C ILE A 147 0.66 -8.63 -14.23
N ALA A 148 1.35 -8.95 -15.33
CA ALA A 148 2.81 -8.87 -15.39
C ALA A 148 3.33 -7.45 -15.13
N VAL A 149 2.72 -6.44 -15.76
CA VAL A 149 3.12 -5.04 -15.56
C VAL A 149 2.94 -4.61 -14.11
N LEU A 150 1.80 -4.92 -13.50
CA LEU A 150 1.51 -4.55 -12.11
C LEU A 150 2.43 -5.26 -11.12
N THR A 151 2.68 -6.56 -11.31
CA THR A 151 3.61 -7.32 -10.46
C THR A 151 5.06 -6.88 -10.63
N ASN A 152 5.48 -6.45 -11.82
CA ASN A 152 6.79 -5.83 -12.03
C ASN A 152 6.94 -4.52 -11.23
N PHE A 153 5.93 -3.65 -11.23
CA PHE A 153 5.97 -2.44 -10.40
C PHE A 153 5.98 -2.77 -8.90
N SER A 154 5.26 -3.81 -8.48
CA SER A 154 5.35 -4.29 -7.09
C SER A 154 6.78 -4.72 -6.74
N GLN A 155 7.45 -5.45 -7.63
CA GLN A 155 8.83 -5.89 -7.42
C GLN A 155 9.78 -4.69 -7.41
N LEU A 156 9.62 -3.73 -8.34
CA LEU A 156 10.45 -2.53 -8.42
C LEU A 156 10.39 -1.69 -7.13
N TYR A 157 9.20 -1.49 -6.58
CA TYR A 157 8.97 -0.64 -5.41
C TYR A 157 8.95 -1.40 -4.07
N GLY A 158 9.11 -2.72 -4.10
CA GLY A 158 9.13 -3.58 -2.93
C GLY A 158 9.91 -4.89 -3.19
N PRO A 159 11.20 -4.82 -3.55
CA PRO A 159 11.94 -5.98 -4.03
C PRO A 159 12.24 -7.00 -2.93
N ALA A 160 12.52 -6.54 -1.71
CA ALA A 160 12.94 -7.39 -0.58
C ALA A 160 11.88 -7.53 0.53
N ASP A 161 10.66 -7.05 0.30
CA ASP A 161 9.57 -7.18 1.28
C ASP A 161 9.03 -8.61 1.26
N ALA A 162 9.12 -9.29 2.41
CA ALA A 162 8.77 -10.70 2.49
C ALA A 162 7.28 -10.98 2.20
N ASN A 163 6.38 -10.07 2.58
CA ASN A 163 4.95 -10.23 2.33
C ASN A 163 4.63 -10.00 0.85
N LEU A 164 5.30 -9.02 0.22
CA LEU A 164 5.14 -8.78 -1.21
C LEU A 164 5.70 -9.91 -2.06
N ILE A 165 6.86 -10.47 -1.70
CA ILE A 165 7.42 -11.65 -2.38
C ILE A 165 6.44 -12.82 -2.31
N ARG A 166 5.89 -13.12 -1.12
CA ARG A 166 4.88 -14.17 -0.97
C ARG A 166 3.65 -13.91 -1.85
N GLY A 167 3.11 -12.70 -1.81
CA GLY A 167 1.93 -12.35 -2.61
C GLY A 167 2.19 -12.41 -4.13
N ARG A 168 3.38 -12.04 -4.60
CA ARG A 168 3.76 -12.18 -6.03
C ARG A 168 3.84 -13.65 -6.45
N PHE A 169 4.40 -14.53 -5.61
CA PHE A 169 4.38 -15.96 -5.87
C PHE A 169 2.98 -16.56 -5.91
N VAL A 170 2.05 -16.08 -5.05
CA VAL A 170 0.63 -16.48 -5.11
C VAL A 170 0.02 -16.10 -6.47
N ILE A 171 0.26 -14.89 -6.96
CA ILE A 171 -0.22 -14.48 -8.30
C ILE A 171 0.40 -15.38 -9.38
N TRP A 172 1.72 -15.55 -9.40
CA TRP A 172 2.38 -16.31 -10.46
C TRP A 172 1.96 -17.77 -10.52
N GLN A 173 1.55 -18.37 -9.39
CA GLN A 173 1.01 -19.73 -9.37
C GLN A 173 -0.31 -19.88 -10.14
N GLN A 174 -1.05 -18.79 -10.37
CA GLN A 174 -2.28 -18.80 -11.16
C GLN A 174 -2.01 -18.93 -12.68
N PHE A 175 -0.76 -18.74 -13.11
CA PHE A 175 -0.36 -18.74 -14.52
C PHE A 175 0.56 -19.92 -14.82
N THR A 176 0.42 -20.53 -16.00
CA THR A 176 1.34 -21.58 -16.44
C THR A 176 2.75 -21.02 -16.64
N LYS A 177 3.78 -21.86 -16.49
CA LYS A 177 5.17 -21.44 -16.77
C LYS A 177 5.27 -20.96 -18.22
N GLY A 178 5.74 -19.72 -18.40
CA GLY A 178 5.85 -19.08 -19.71
C GLY A 178 4.62 -18.28 -20.14
N ALA A 179 3.52 -18.28 -19.37
CA ALA A 179 2.35 -17.43 -19.64
C ALA A 179 2.57 -15.95 -19.30
N LEU A 180 3.62 -15.63 -18.53
CA LEU A 180 3.99 -14.28 -18.12
C LEU A 180 5.47 -14.00 -18.41
N PRO A 181 5.93 -14.03 -19.68
CA PRO A 181 7.33 -13.78 -19.99
C PRO A 181 7.76 -12.37 -19.56
N GLN A 182 6.83 -11.41 -19.56
CA GLN A 182 7.11 -10.04 -19.11
C GLN A 182 7.34 -9.94 -17.59
N ALA A 183 6.88 -10.91 -16.80
CA ALA A 183 7.12 -10.95 -15.35
C ALA A 183 8.33 -11.81 -14.96
N GLU A 184 9.01 -12.42 -15.94
CA GLU A 184 10.06 -13.40 -15.68
C GLU A 184 11.25 -12.79 -14.92
N ALA A 185 11.69 -11.59 -15.31
CA ALA A 185 12.76 -10.88 -14.61
C ALA A 185 12.40 -10.59 -13.13
N ALA A 186 11.18 -10.16 -12.86
CA ALA A 186 10.72 -9.94 -11.48
C ALA A 186 10.65 -11.26 -10.70
N ARG A 187 10.19 -12.35 -11.35
CA ARG A 187 10.14 -13.69 -10.76
C ARG A 187 11.52 -14.25 -10.44
N GLU A 188 12.49 -14.06 -11.33
CA GLU A 188 13.87 -14.47 -11.11
C GLU A 188 14.50 -13.68 -9.97
N ALA A 189 14.28 -12.36 -9.91
CA ALA A 189 14.76 -11.52 -8.81
C ALA A 189 14.21 -11.98 -7.46
N ASP A 190 12.90 -12.25 -7.36
CA ASP A 190 12.29 -12.78 -6.14
C ASP A 190 12.79 -14.18 -5.80
N THR A 191 12.96 -15.05 -6.80
CA THR A 191 13.52 -16.39 -6.62
C THR A 191 14.94 -16.34 -6.08
N ALA A 192 15.77 -15.43 -6.57
CA ALA A 192 17.13 -15.21 -6.08
C ALA A 192 17.13 -14.77 -4.60
N ILE A 193 16.17 -13.95 -4.18
CA ILE A 193 16.01 -13.56 -2.77
C ILE A 193 15.59 -14.76 -1.91
N VAL A 194 14.56 -15.49 -2.32
CA VAL A 194 14.03 -16.66 -1.58
C VAL A 194 15.08 -17.77 -1.44
N CYS A 195 15.81 -18.07 -2.51
CA CYS A 195 16.82 -19.13 -2.51
C CYS A 195 18.19 -18.65 -2.02
N GLY A 196 18.37 -17.34 -1.88
CA GLY A 196 19.56 -16.71 -1.32
C GLY A 196 19.65 -16.85 0.21
N ARG A 197 20.72 -16.29 0.80
CA ARG A 197 20.93 -16.31 2.26
C ARG A 197 19.84 -15.55 3.01
N GLN A 198 19.32 -14.48 2.42
CA GLN A 198 18.32 -13.59 3.01
C GLN A 198 16.92 -14.21 3.07
N GLY A 199 16.65 -15.24 2.27
CA GLY A 199 15.33 -15.86 2.15
C GLY A 199 14.97 -16.91 3.20
N GLU A 200 15.71 -17.03 4.32
CA GLU A 200 15.44 -18.06 5.32
C GLU A 200 14.00 -18.04 5.85
N ILE A 201 13.49 -16.85 6.21
CA ILE A 201 12.11 -16.64 6.67
C ILE A 201 11.08 -16.94 5.56
N LEU A 202 11.43 -16.65 4.30
CA LEU A 202 10.58 -16.89 3.14
C LEU A 202 10.50 -18.37 2.78
N ARG A 203 11.59 -19.11 3.01
CA ARG A 203 11.65 -20.54 2.70
C ARG A 203 10.62 -21.32 3.49
N TRP A 204 10.19 -20.93 4.69
CA TRP A 204 9.15 -21.68 5.40
C TRP A 204 7.85 -21.84 4.59
N SER A 205 7.43 -20.80 3.86
CA SER A 205 6.24 -20.77 3.01
C SER A 205 6.50 -21.05 1.52
N LEU A 206 7.75 -20.91 1.04
CA LEU A 206 8.10 -20.96 -0.39
C LEU A 206 9.17 -22.01 -0.73
N ARG A 207 9.32 -23.09 0.04
CA ARG A 207 10.38 -24.11 -0.19
C ARG A 207 10.36 -24.68 -1.60
N HIS A 208 9.18 -24.86 -2.18
CA HIS A 208 8.97 -25.46 -3.51
C HIS A 208 9.50 -24.59 -4.66
N VAL A 209 9.80 -23.32 -4.41
CA VAL A 209 10.33 -22.39 -5.41
C VAL A 209 11.79 -22.68 -5.74
N CYS A 210 12.57 -23.19 -4.78
CA CYS A 210 14.00 -23.43 -4.98
C CYS A 210 14.26 -24.83 -5.53
N SER A 211 14.67 -24.93 -6.79
CA SER A 211 15.24 -26.17 -7.35
C SER A 211 16.59 -26.51 -6.69
N PRO A 212 16.94 -27.80 -6.55
CA PRO A 212 18.22 -28.23 -5.97
C PRO A 212 19.46 -27.65 -6.66
N GLU A 213 19.40 -27.39 -7.97
CA GLU A 213 20.52 -26.85 -8.78
C GLU A 213 20.91 -25.40 -8.43
N LEU A 214 20.00 -24.59 -7.89
CA LEU A 214 20.30 -23.23 -7.42
C LEU A 214 21.05 -23.21 -6.08
N ARG A 215 21.05 -24.31 -5.33
CA ARG A 215 21.76 -24.42 -4.04
C ARG A 215 23.27 -24.61 -4.19
N THR A 216 23.72 -25.21 -5.29
CA THR A 216 25.13 -25.56 -5.53
C THR A 216 25.96 -24.40 -6.08
N GLY A 217 25.36 -23.46 -6.80
CA GLY A 217 26.07 -22.28 -7.34
C GLY A 217 26.59 -21.31 -6.26
N MET A 218 25.94 -21.25 -5.10
CA MET A 218 26.27 -20.30 -4.03
C MET A 218 27.28 -20.83 -2.99
N GLN A 219 27.64 -22.13 -3.05
CA GLN A 219 28.66 -22.73 -2.18
C GLN A 219 30.07 -22.73 -2.81
N SER A 220 30.21 -22.40 -4.10
CA SER A 220 31.49 -22.46 -4.82
C SER A 220 32.36 -21.19 -4.71
N ALA A 221 31.86 -20.11 -4.11
CA ALA A 221 32.66 -18.91 -3.85
C ALA A 221 33.46 -19.06 -2.54
N LYS A 222 34.41 -20.01 -2.52
CA LYS A 222 35.47 -20.06 -1.51
C LYS A 222 36.63 -19.21 -2.05
N PRO A 223 37.11 -18.17 -1.33
CA PRO A 223 38.28 -17.44 -1.78
C PRO A 223 39.47 -18.40 -1.76
N ARG A 224 40.19 -18.48 -2.89
CA ARG A 224 41.48 -19.17 -2.94
C ARG A 224 42.50 -18.37 -2.12
N PRO A 225 43.44 -19.06 -1.45
CA PRO A 225 44.44 -18.44 -0.59
C PRO A 225 45.32 -17.44 -1.34
#